data_AF-A0A8K0QHT8-F1
#
_entry.id   AF-A0A8K0QHT8-F1
#
_cell.length_a   1.000
_cell.length_b   1.000
_cell.length_c   1.000
_cell.angle_alpha   90.00
_cell.angle_beta   90.00
_cell.angle_gamma   90.00
#
_symmetry.space_group_name_H-M   'P 1'
#
loop_
_entity.id
_entity.type
_entity.pdbx_description
1 polymer ?
#
loop_
_entity_poly.entity_id
_entity_poly.type
_entity_poly.pdbx_seq_one_letter_code
_entity_poly.pdbx_strand_id
1 'polypeptide(L)'
;MSADNPSLLAKLLNTGEFSDFVLLCQGKEFRLHKAIVCPQSPVMKAALAGGFQEAQTSTLKADSFDISTVQRMVKFLYSGSYDVKFPEAASANPAGALFGVTSKPSSSLSTGSLFPNPSSTFPFGGNKPVKWCGFKVENTPVVDTASELPTFKPDTEPVVPGKEPPLITTEMATLLCHIRMNAIGNYYDIPPLLKLANRYIESIFRQNWSADSFSDVVIDALKRTGDESLHTIMSTTASDHISELVQSNNFEKLKSDGDFMYKVLKNCGNRIRQLDESVQNLTTISTMSEANANKAPTIIAAIDQCLNNLKQTRNCRNCNHYFSCYIQNTGSGLDPVYTLRCADCECRHV
;
A
#
# COMPACT_ATOMS: atom_id res chain seq x y z
N MET A 1 26.02 18.05 -19.99
CA MET A 1 25.40 17.55 -21.23
C MET A 1 25.31 16.03 -21.14
N SER A 2 24.32 15.49 -20.46
CA SER A 2 24.07 14.04 -20.43
C SER A 2 23.05 13.73 -21.53
N ALA A 3 23.55 13.21 -22.66
CA ALA A 3 22.68 12.67 -23.69
C ALA A 3 22.04 11.39 -23.14
N ASP A 4 20.75 11.46 -22.80
CA ASP A 4 19.92 10.31 -22.53
C ASP A 4 19.95 9.40 -23.75
N ASN A 5 20.76 8.35 -23.69
CA ASN A 5 20.76 7.32 -24.72
C ASN A 5 19.57 6.40 -24.39
N PRO A 6 18.45 6.44 -25.14
CA PRO A 6 17.31 5.61 -24.83
C PRO A 6 17.74 4.14 -24.89
N SER A 7 17.23 3.32 -23.97
CA SER A 7 17.52 1.89 -23.93
C SER A 7 17.27 1.25 -25.30
N LEU A 8 17.98 0.17 -25.62
CA LEU A 8 17.81 -0.55 -26.89
C LEU A 8 16.33 -0.87 -27.17
N LEU A 9 15.60 -1.28 -26.13
CA LEU A 9 14.16 -1.58 -26.22
C LEU A 9 13.33 -0.33 -26.54
N ALA A 10 13.65 0.84 -25.96
CA ALA A 10 12.97 2.09 -26.30
C ALA A 10 13.21 2.49 -27.77
N LYS A 11 14.40 2.24 -28.32
CA LYS A 11 14.68 2.45 -29.76
C LYS A 11 13.84 1.53 -30.64
N LEU A 12 13.74 0.25 -30.30
CA LEU A 12 12.90 -0.71 -31.02
C LEU A 12 11.41 -0.30 -30.99
N LEU A 13 10.91 0.14 -29.84
CA LEU A 13 9.52 0.60 -29.73
C LEU A 13 9.25 1.85 -30.57
N ASN A 14 10.16 2.83 -30.55
CA ASN A 14 9.97 4.10 -31.26
C ASN A 14 10.08 3.96 -32.78
N THR A 15 10.97 3.09 -33.26
CA THR A 15 11.19 2.87 -34.69
C THR A 15 10.23 1.83 -35.28
N GLY A 16 9.81 0.84 -34.50
CA GLY A 16 9.03 -0.30 -34.97
C GLY A 16 9.81 -1.23 -35.91
N GLU A 17 11.14 -1.11 -35.97
CA GLU A 17 11.99 -2.00 -36.76
C GLU A 17 11.88 -3.44 -36.27
N PHE A 18 11.69 -4.39 -37.19
CA PHE A 18 11.48 -5.81 -36.88
C PHE A 18 10.20 -6.12 -36.08
N SER A 19 9.24 -5.19 -36.04
CA SER A 19 7.93 -5.46 -35.45
C SER A 19 7.19 -6.56 -36.22
N ASP A 20 6.72 -7.56 -35.51
CA ASP A 20 5.98 -8.73 -36.02
C ASP A 20 4.57 -8.84 -35.41
N PHE A 21 4.13 -7.79 -34.70
CA PHE A 21 2.83 -7.67 -34.05
C PHE A 21 2.30 -6.23 -34.11
N VAL A 22 1.01 -6.06 -34.38
CA VAL A 22 0.31 -4.76 -34.34
C VAL A 22 -0.79 -4.81 -33.28
N LEU A 23 -0.77 -3.85 -32.35
CA LEU A 23 -1.87 -3.61 -31.42
C LEU A 23 -2.67 -2.41 -31.94
N LEU A 24 -3.94 -2.62 -32.28
CA LEU A 24 -4.84 -1.58 -32.77
C LEU A 24 -5.74 -1.11 -31.64
N CYS A 25 -5.79 0.19 -31.38
CA CYS A 25 -6.69 0.78 -30.38
C CYS A 25 -7.34 2.03 -30.98
N GLN A 26 -8.66 2.00 -31.20
CA GLN A 26 -9.41 3.16 -31.69
C GLN A 26 -8.81 3.78 -32.97
N GLY A 27 -8.33 2.94 -33.89
CA GLY A 27 -7.70 3.35 -35.14
C GLY A 27 -6.21 3.73 -35.05
N LYS A 28 -5.62 3.80 -33.85
CA LYS A 28 -4.17 3.98 -33.67
C LYS A 28 -3.46 2.63 -33.66
N GLU A 29 -2.44 2.50 -34.49
CA GLU A 29 -1.58 1.32 -34.56
C GLU A 29 -0.34 1.48 -33.67
N PHE A 30 -0.04 0.43 -32.91
CA PHE A 30 1.20 0.28 -32.16
C PHE A 30 1.97 -0.91 -32.74
N ARG A 31 3.14 -0.66 -33.34
CA ARG A 31 4.03 -1.68 -33.90
C ARG A 31 4.92 -2.27 -32.80
N LEU A 32 4.77 -3.55 -32.53
CA LEU A 32 5.34 -4.23 -31.37
C LEU A 32 6.06 -5.53 -31.77
N HIS A 33 6.78 -6.11 -30.82
CA HIS A 33 7.57 -7.33 -31.00
C HIS A 33 7.00 -8.46 -30.13
N LYS A 34 6.59 -9.57 -30.75
CA LYS A 34 6.08 -10.77 -30.07
C LYS A 34 7.09 -11.29 -29.05
N ALA A 35 8.38 -11.25 -29.38
CA ALA A 35 9.47 -11.68 -28.50
C ALA A 35 9.54 -10.87 -27.19
N ILE A 36 9.02 -9.63 -27.16
CA ILE A 36 8.99 -8.76 -25.98
C ILE A 36 7.64 -8.89 -25.27
N VAL A 37 6.54 -8.89 -26.02
CA VAL A 37 5.18 -8.83 -25.47
C VAL A 37 4.69 -10.19 -24.95
N CYS A 38 4.84 -11.26 -25.73
CA CYS A 38 4.28 -12.57 -25.40
C CYS A 38 4.84 -13.19 -24.11
N PRO A 39 6.13 -13.05 -23.74
CA PRO A 39 6.62 -13.54 -22.45
C PRO A 39 6.03 -12.83 -21.24
N GLN A 40 5.51 -11.61 -21.42
CA GLN A 40 4.99 -10.77 -20.34
C GLN A 40 3.46 -10.82 -20.19
N SER A 41 2.75 -11.33 -21.21
CA SER A 41 1.30 -11.46 -21.23
C SER A 41 0.89 -12.83 -21.77
N PRO A 42 0.50 -13.77 -20.91
CA PRO A 42 -0.04 -15.06 -21.32
C PRO A 42 -1.29 -14.91 -22.23
N VAL A 43 -2.12 -13.90 -21.96
CA VAL A 43 -3.32 -13.60 -22.76
C VAL A 43 -2.94 -13.18 -24.18
N MET A 44 -2.02 -12.21 -24.35
CA MET A 44 -1.58 -11.80 -25.69
C MET A 44 -0.81 -12.92 -26.39
N LYS A 45 -0.01 -13.71 -25.66
CA LYS A 45 0.66 -14.90 -26.21
C LYS A 45 -0.35 -15.89 -26.77
N ALA A 46 -1.41 -16.20 -26.02
CA ALA A 46 -2.45 -17.12 -26.48
C ALA A 46 -3.19 -16.58 -27.71
N ALA A 47 -3.50 -15.28 -27.74
CA ALA A 47 -4.15 -14.64 -28.88
C ALA A 47 -3.27 -14.70 -30.16
N LEU A 48 -1.95 -14.52 -30.01
CA LEU A 48 -1.01 -14.45 -31.14
C LEU A 48 -0.45 -15.82 -31.56
N ALA A 49 -0.51 -16.83 -30.71
CA ALA A 49 -0.05 -18.19 -30.99
C ALA A 49 -1.19 -19.19 -31.31
N GLY A 50 -2.45 -18.80 -31.07
CA GLY A 50 -3.62 -19.65 -31.29
C GLY A 50 -4.04 -19.77 -32.77
N GLY A 51 -5.19 -20.40 -33.01
CA GLY A 51 -5.79 -20.53 -34.34
C GLY A 51 -6.78 -19.41 -34.70
N PHE A 52 -6.82 -18.32 -33.92
CA PHE A 52 -7.76 -17.22 -34.10
C PHE A 52 -7.28 -16.21 -35.17
N GLN A 53 -8.16 -15.29 -35.60
CA GLN A 53 -7.83 -14.30 -36.64
C GLN A 53 -6.61 -13.43 -36.27
N GLU A 54 -6.41 -13.18 -34.98
CA GLU A 54 -5.32 -12.39 -34.43
C GLU A 54 -3.95 -13.02 -34.68
N ALA A 55 -3.87 -14.36 -34.65
CA ALA A 55 -2.63 -15.08 -34.95
C ALA A 55 -2.27 -15.00 -36.44
N GLN A 56 -3.28 -15.09 -37.32
CA GLN A 56 -3.08 -15.00 -38.78
C GLN A 56 -2.71 -13.58 -39.22
N THR A 57 -3.40 -12.58 -38.67
CA THR A 57 -3.19 -11.17 -39.02
C THR A 57 -2.07 -10.52 -38.22
N SER A 58 -1.56 -11.20 -37.18
CA SER A 58 -0.65 -10.63 -36.18
C SER A 58 -1.13 -9.27 -35.65
N THR A 59 -2.45 -9.12 -35.55
CA THR A 59 -3.12 -7.87 -35.15
C THR A 59 -4.09 -8.15 -34.02
N LEU A 60 -3.95 -7.43 -32.91
CA LEU A 60 -4.87 -7.52 -31.75
C LEU A 60 -5.60 -6.20 -31.58
N LYS A 61 -6.92 -6.23 -31.41
CA LYS A 61 -7.75 -5.04 -31.16
C LYS A 61 -7.96 -4.81 -29.67
N ALA A 62 -7.72 -3.59 -29.19
CA ALA A 62 -7.80 -3.18 -27.79
C ALA A 62 -8.81 -2.01 -27.62
N ASP A 63 -10.02 -2.18 -28.15
CA ASP A 63 -11.01 -1.09 -28.21
C ASP A 63 -11.74 -0.84 -26.87
N SER A 64 -11.57 -1.72 -25.87
CA SER A 64 -12.12 -1.56 -24.52
C SER A 64 -11.34 -0.57 -23.65
N PHE A 65 -10.19 -0.09 -24.11
CA PHE A 65 -9.33 0.84 -23.38
C PHE A 65 -9.08 2.10 -24.20
N ASP A 66 -8.76 3.19 -23.52
CA ASP A 66 -8.37 4.42 -24.19
C ASP A 66 -6.91 4.35 -24.69
N ILE A 67 -6.64 5.09 -25.77
CA ILE A 67 -5.33 5.12 -26.42
C ILE A 67 -4.19 5.44 -25.45
N SER A 68 -4.43 6.31 -24.47
CA SER A 68 -3.40 6.75 -23.53
C SER A 68 -3.01 5.66 -22.53
N THR A 69 -3.99 4.86 -22.08
CA THR A 69 -3.78 3.68 -21.24
C THR A 69 -3.02 2.59 -22.01
N VAL A 70 -3.43 2.30 -23.26
CA VAL A 70 -2.72 1.34 -24.12
C VAL A 70 -1.28 1.78 -24.37
N GLN A 71 -1.06 3.06 -24.68
CA GLN A 71 0.29 3.59 -24.89
C GLN A 71 1.18 3.46 -23.66
N ARG A 72 0.65 3.67 -22.44
CA ARG A 72 1.39 3.46 -21.19
C ARG A 72 1.69 1.99 -20.92
N MET A 73 0.75 1.08 -21.21
CA MET A 73 0.99 -0.36 -21.10
C MET A 73 2.09 -0.79 -22.06
N VAL A 74 2.06 -0.31 -23.30
CA VAL A 74 3.11 -0.57 -24.29
C VAL A 74 4.46 -0.03 -23.80
N LYS A 75 4.51 1.20 -23.29
CA LYS A 75 5.75 1.75 -22.71
C LYS A 75 6.28 0.88 -21.57
N PHE A 76 5.39 0.42 -20.68
CA PHE A 76 5.74 -0.50 -19.60
C PHE A 76 6.36 -1.79 -20.11
N LEU A 77 5.80 -2.43 -21.13
CA LEU A 77 6.31 -3.70 -21.68
C LEU A 77 7.76 -3.58 -22.21
N TYR A 78 8.22 -2.38 -22.58
CA TYR A 78 9.58 -2.16 -23.11
C TYR A 78 10.55 -1.55 -22.11
N SER A 79 10.05 -0.94 -21.03
CA SER A 79 10.88 -0.19 -20.08
C SER A 79 10.76 -0.65 -18.62
N GLY A 80 9.73 -1.44 -18.29
CA GLY A 80 9.40 -1.82 -16.91
C GLY A 80 8.76 -0.71 -16.08
N SER A 81 8.55 0.48 -16.66
CA SER A 81 7.93 1.63 -16.01
C SER A 81 6.93 2.32 -16.93
N TYR A 82 5.99 3.05 -16.36
CA TYR A 82 5.15 3.97 -17.12
C TYR A 82 5.10 5.29 -16.36
N ASP A 83 5.32 6.38 -17.09
CA ASP A 83 5.28 7.71 -16.48
C ASP A 83 3.83 8.21 -16.49
N VAL A 84 3.42 8.75 -15.35
CA VAL A 84 2.38 9.77 -15.32
C VAL A 84 3.14 11.09 -15.28
N LYS A 85 3.11 11.84 -16.38
CA LYS A 85 3.71 13.18 -16.39
C LYS A 85 2.97 14.03 -15.37
N PHE A 86 3.60 14.31 -14.23
CA PHE A 86 3.25 15.46 -13.43
C PHE A 86 3.61 16.69 -14.27
N PRO A 87 2.75 17.73 -14.37
CA PRO A 87 3.27 19.07 -14.55
C PRO A 87 4.21 19.28 -13.36
N GLU A 88 5.51 19.19 -13.61
CA GLU A 88 6.54 19.51 -12.64
C GLU A 88 6.30 20.97 -12.25
N ALA A 89 5.81 21.19 -11.03
CA ALA A 89 5.70 22.53 -10.49
C ALA A 89 7.10 23.16 -10.62
N ALA A 90 7.14 24.32 -11.27
CA ALA A 90 8.36 25.01 -11.62
C ALA A 90 9.32 25.05 -10.42
N SER A 91 10.52 24.54 -10.66
CA SER A 91 11.70 24.63 -9.81
C SER A 91 11.80 25.94 -9.02
N ALA A 92 11.96 25.81 -7.71
CA ALA A 92 12.80 26.70 -6.91
C ALA A 92 13.74 25.84 -6.04
N ASN A 93 15.02 26.18 -6.12
CA ASN A 93 16.21 25.36 -5.85
C ASN A 93 16.61 25.31 -4.34
N PRO A 94 17.73 24.65 -3.96
CA PRO A 94 17.85 23.85 -2.74
C PRO A 94 18.46 24.59 -1.55
N ALA A 95 18.18 24.12 -0.33
CA ALA A 95 19.00 24.38 0.84
C ALA A 95 19.05 23.13 1.72
N GLY A 96 20.27 22.75 2.11
CA GLY A 96 20.59 21.44 2.67
C GLY A 96 20.07 21.19 4.08
N ALA A 97 19.94 19.91 4.40
CA ALA A 97 20.02 19.40 5.75
C ALA A 97 20.59 17.98 5.71
N LEU A 98 21.89 17.90 6.02
CA LEU A 98 22.57 16.70 6.45
C LEU A 98 21.89 16.16 7.71
N PHE A 99 21.33 14.97 7.67
CA PHE A 99 21.30 14.09 8.84
C PHE A 99 21.47 12.64 8.37
N GLY A 100 22.68 12.13 8.57
CA GLY A 100 22.98 10.72 8.46
C GLY A 100 22.54 10.00 9.73
N VAL A 101 21.90 8.84 9.56
CA VAL A 101 22.00 7.75 10.51
C VAL A 101 22.29 6.48 9.72
N THR A 102 23.46 5.94 10.01
CA THR A 102 23.99 4.67 9.52
C THR A 102 23.37 3.51 10.29
N SER A 103 22.92 2.47 9.58
CA SER A 103 22.97 1.10 10.08
C SER A 103 23.12 0.10 8.94
N LYS A 104 24.26 -0.58 8.97
CA LYS A 104 24.74 -1.66 8.10
C LYS A 104 23.77 -2.85 8.02
N PRO A 105 23.75 -3.60 6.91
CA PRO A 105 23.22 -4.96 6.85
C PRO A 105 24.33 -6.00 7.02
N SER A 106 24.03 -7.09 7.72
CA SER A 106 24.76 -8.37 7.73
C SER A 106 23.75 -9.39 8.29
N SER A 107 23.52 -10.59 7.75
CA SER A 107 24.30 -11.43 6.86
C SER A 107 23.41 -12.51 6.23
N SER A 108 23.87 -12.98 5.08
CA SER A 108 23.48 -14.16 4.29
C SER A 108 23.22 -15.45 5.06
N LEU A 109 22.36 -16.32 4.51
CA LEU A 109 22.72 -17.72 4.23
C LEU A 109 21.85 -18.31 3.12
N SER A 110 22.55 -18.84 2.13
CA SER A 110 22.10 -19.54 0.93
C SER A 110 22.32 -21.04 1.10
N THR A 111 21.32 -21.86 0.72
CA THR A 111 21.39 -23.23 0.16
C THR A 111 19.98 -23.82 0.29
N GLY A 112 19.39 -24.58 -0.64
CA GLY A 112 19.83 -25.14 -1.91
C GLY A 112 18.61 -25.78 -2.58
N SER A 113 18.74 -26.06 -3.87
CA SER A 113 17.76 -26.72 -4.73
C SER A 113 17.15 -28.00 -4.15
N LEU A 114 15.88 -28.25 -4.48
CA LEU A 114 15.38 -29.56 -4.93
C LEU A 114 13.96 -29.38 -5.48
N PHE A 115 13.83 -29.54 -6.80
CA PHE A 115 12.56 -29.81 -7.46
C PHE A 115 11.99 -31.14 -6.95
N PRO A 116 10.66 -31.25 -6.89
CA PRO A 116 10.05 -32.20 -7.80
C PRO A 116 8.85 -31.62 -8.56
N ASN A 117 8.81 -32.00 -9.83
CA ASN A 117 7.63 -31.99 -10.68
C ASN A 117 6.50 -32.80 -10.01
N PRO A 118 5.23 -32.40 -10.20
CA PRO A 118 4.36 -33.37 -10.82
C PRO A 118 3.51 -32.75 -11.94
N SER A 119 3.59 -33.44 -13.08
CA SER A 119 2.57 -33.49 -14.09
C SER A 119 1.22 -33.84 -13.47
N SER A 120 0.24 -32.95 -13.61
CA SER A 120 -1.17 -33.34 -13.65
C SER A 120 -1.97 -32.30 -14.42
N THR A 121 -2.28 -32.67 -15.66
CA THR A 121 -3.44 -32.25 -16.44
C THR A 121 -4.68 -31.99 -15.58
N PHE A 122 -5.27 -30.80 -15.69
CA PHE A 122 -6.68 -30.58 -15.39
C PHE A 122 -7.31 -29.57 -16.37
N PRO A 123 -8.63 -29.72 -16.65
CA PRO A 123 -9.26 -29.25 -17.87
C PRO A 123 -9.73 -27.80 -17.79
N PHE A 124 -9.81 -27.19 -18.97
CA PHE A 124 -10.46 -25.90 -19.21
C PHE A 124 -11.93 -25.94 -18.77
N GLY A 125 -12.27 -25.19 -17.72
CA GLY A 125 -13.62 -24.79 -17.37
C GLY A 125 -13.79 -23.31 -17.69
N GLY A 126 -14.62 -22.99 -18.69
CA GLY A 126 -14.75 -21.65 -19.25
C GLY A 126 -15.41 -20.65 -18.28
N ASN A 127 -14.72 -19.52 -18.06
CA ASN A 127 -15.38 -18.29 -17.65
C ASN A 127 -15.72 -17.48 -18.90
N LYS A 128 -17.03 -17.25 -19.10
CA LYS A 128 -17.55 -16.37 -20.14
C LYS A 128 -17.10 -14.94 -19.88
N PRO A 129 -16.72 -14.15 -20.90
CA PRO A 129 -16.44 -12.74 -20.70
C PRO A 129 -17.70 -12.00 -20.27
N VAL A 130 -17.58 -11.21 -19.21
CA VAL A 130 -18.62 -10.29 -18.73
C VAL A 130 -18.89 -9.28 -19.85
N LYS A 131 -20.16 -9.20 -20.26
CA LYS A 131 -20.64 -8.30 -21.32
C LYS A 131 -20.43 -6.85 -20.88
N TRP A 132 -19.60 -6.12 -21.63
CA TRP A 132 -19.53 -4.68 -21.56
C TRP A 132 -20.86 -4.08 -22.03
N CYS A 133 -21.57 -3.38 -21.15
CA CYS A 133 -22.75 -2.60 -21.52
C CYS A 133 -22.30 -1.29 -22.17
N GLY A 134 -22.29 -1.27 -23.50
CA GLY A 134 -22.11 -0.06 -24.29
C GLY A 134 -23.29 0.90 -24.13
N PHE A 135 -22.99 2.17 -23.86
CA PHE A 135 -23.93 3.27 -23.94
C PHE A 135 -24.33 3.45 -25.41
N LYS A 136 -25.59 3.13 -25.76
CA LYS A 136 -26.15 3.40 -27.08
C LYS A 136 -26.62 4.85 -27.11
N VAL A 137 -26.06 5.64 -28.03
CA VAL A 137 -26.68 6.88 -28.49
C VAL A 137 -27.68 6.48 -29.56
N GLU A 138 -28.97 6.59 -29.26
CA GLU A 138 -30.03 6.40 -30.25
C GLU A 138 -30.17 7.67 -31.09
N ASN A 139 -30.02 7.51 -32.41
CA ASN A 139 -30.36 8.50 -33.41
C ASN A 139 -31.88 8.50 -33.65
N THR A 140 -32.50 9.68 -33.65
CA THR A 140 -33.85 9.94 -34.22
C THR A 140 -33.87 11.34 -34.86
N PRO A 141 -34.76 11.62 -35.83
CA PRO A 141 -34.35 12.11 -37.14
C PRO A 141 -34.51 13.61 -37.36
N VAL A 142 -33.85 14.04 -38.44
CA VAL A 142 -33.91 15.36 -39.09
C VAL A 142 -35.35 15.76 -39.44
N VAL A 143 -35.73 16.98 -39.06
CA VAL A 143 -36.85 17.71 -39.66
C VAL A 143 -36.32 19.08 -40.08
N ASP A 144 -36.46 19.37 -41.37
CA ASP A 144 -36.18 20.66 -42.00
C ASP A 144 -37.12 21.75 -41.49
N THR A 145 -36.57 22.90 -41.10
CA THR A 145 -37.19 24.20 -41.36
C THR A 145 -36.12 25.31 -41.29
N ALA A 146 -35.96 26.00 -42.42
CA ALA A 146 -35.15 27.19 -42.55
C ALA A 146 -35.76 28.37 -41.78
N SER A 147 -34.95 29.17 -41.11
CA SER A 147 -34.95 30.65 -41.20
C SER A 147 -33.94 31.30 -40.25
N GLU A 148 -33.27 32.31 -40.82
CA GLU A 148 -32.56 33.44 -40.21
C GLU A 148 -31.16 33.25 -39.62
N LEU A 149 -30.26 34.02 -40.22
CA LEU A 149 -28.83 34.14 -39.98
C LEU A 149 -28.58 35.28 -38.97
N PRO A 150 -27.92 35.04 -37.81
CA PRO A 150 -27.43 36.14 -36.99
C PRO A 150 -25.96 36.43 -37.33
N THR A 151 -25.72 37.67 -37.73
CA THR A 151 -24.40 38.32 -37.91
C THR A 151 -23.49 38.13 -36.70
N PHE A 152 -22.31 37.53 -36.94
CA PHE A 152 -21.21 37.41 -35.99
C PHE A 152 -20.53 38.78 -35.80
N LYS A 153 -20.55 39.32 -34.58
CA LYS A 153 -19.62 40.36 -34.12
C LYS A 153 -18.50 39.68 -33.32
N PRO A 154 -17.22 40.00 -33.54
CA PRO A 154 -16.13 39.42 -32.78
C PRO A 154 -15.93 40.23 -31.49
N ASP A 155 -16.61 39.84 -30.41
CA ASP A 155 -16.31 40.38 -29.10
C ASP A 155 -15.07 39.67 -28.54
N THR A 156 -13.95 40.39 -28.60
CA THR A 156 -12.68 40.01 -28.00
C THR A 156 -12.76 40.39 -26.52
N GLU A 157 -13.15 39.47 -25.65
CA GLU A 157 -12.96 39.65 -24.21
C GLU A 157 -11.50 39.39 -23.82
N PRO A 158 -10.91 40.23 -22.96
CA PRO A 158 -9.49 40.14 -22.61
C PRO A 158 -9.21 38.92 -21.72
N VAL A 159 -8.22 38.13 -22.11
CA VAL A 159 -7.66 37.03 -21.30
C VAL A 159 -7.09 37.62 -20.02
N VAL A 160 -7.73 37.32 -18.88
CA VAL A 160 -7.19 37.61 -17.54
C VAL A 160 -6.08 36.59 -17.23
N PRO A 161 -4.83 37.02 -16.98
CA PRO A 161 -3.76 36.13 -16.58
C PRO A 161 -3.84 35.88 -15.07
N GLY A 162 -4.13 34.65 -14.66
CA GLY A 162 -4.02 34.25 -13.25
C GLY A 162 -5.17 33.41 -12.71
N LYS A 163 -5.30 32.17 -13.21
CA LYS A 163 -5.78 31.06 -12.41
C LYS A 163 -5.01 29.82 -12.85
N GLU A 164 -3.93 29.56 -12.15
CA GLU A 164 -3.27 28.26 -12.18
C GLU A 164 -4.33 27.19 -11.81
N PRO A 165 -4.52 26.13 -12.61
CA PRO A 165 -5.56 25.14 -12.33
C PRO A 165 -5.34 24.52 -10.94
N PRO A 166 -6.41 24.27 -10.16
CA PRO A 166 -6.27 23.72 -8.82
C PRO A 166 -5.56 22.35 -8.86
N LEU A 167 -4.49 22.22 -8.05
CA LEU A 167 -3.66 21.02 -7.87
C LEU A 167 -4.48 19.73 -7.66
N ILE A 168 -5.66 19.85 -7.06
CA ILE A 168 -6.62 18.77 -6.73
C ILE A 168 -7.04 17.95 -7.98
N THR A 169 -7.04 18.56 -9.17
CA THR A 169 -7.43 17.87 -10.42
C THR A 169 -6.35 16.94 -10.97
N THR A 170 -5.08 17.24 -10.70
CA THR A 170 -3.93 16.52 -11.28
C THR A 170 -3.69 15.20 -10.56
N GLU A 171 -3.87 15.18 -9.24
CA GLU A 171 -3.66 13.99 -8.41
C GLU A 171 -4.76 12.95 -8.62
N MET A 172 -6.02 13.37 -8.69
CA MET A 172 -7.14 12.48 -9.00
C MET A 172 -7.06 11.88 -10.41
N ALA A 173 -6.64 12.69 -11.39
CA ALA A 173 -6.35 12.19 -12.74
C ALA A 173 -5.20 11.17 -12.73
N THR A 174 -4.19 11.39 -11.89
CA THR A 174 -3.05 10.46 -11.72
C THR A 174 -3.50 9.15 -11.09
N LEU A 175 -4.29 9.19 -10.02
CA LEU A 175 -4.85 8.00 -9.37
C LEU A 175 -5.72 7.18 -10.34
N LEU A 176 -6.61 7.85 -11.08
CA LEU A 176 -7.44 7.21 -12.11
C LEU A 176 -6.57 6.58 -13.21
N CYS A 177 -5.46 7.23 -13.59
CA CYS A 177 -4.50 6.65 -14.53
C CYS A 177 -3.93 5.33 -14.00
N HIS A 178 -3.52 5.26 -12.73
CA HIS A 178 -2.97 4.03 -12.16
C HIS A 178 -4.03 2.92 -12.07
N ILE A 179 -5.28 3.25 -11.78
CA ILE A 179 -6.39 2.28 -11.77
C ILE A 179 -6.64 1.72 -13.16
N ARG A 180 -6.60 2.55 -14.20
CA ARG A 180 -6.69 2.07 -15.59
C ARG A 180 -5.52 1.18 -15.97
N MET A 181 -4.31 1.51 -15.50
CA MET A 181 -3.12 0.69 -15.67
C MET A 181 -3.23 -0.66 -14.95
N ASN A 182 -3.83 -0.68 -13.75
CA ASN A 182 -4.19 -1.92 -13.09
C ASN A 182 -5.22 -2.72 -13.92
N ALA A 183 -6.32 -2.09 -14.35
CA ALA A 183 -7.38 -2.76 -15.10
C ALA A 183 -6.88 -3.39 -16.42
N ILE A 184 -6.07 -2.67 -17.19
CA ILE A 184 -5.49 -3.21 -18.44
C ILE A 184 -4.46 -4.32 -18.16
N GLY A 185 -3.69 -4.19 -17.07
CA GLY A 185 -2.78 -5.23 -16.60
C GLY A 185 -3.51 -6.49 -16.17
N ASN A 186 -4.67 -6.35 -15.52
CA ASN A 186 -5.53 -7.48 -15.12
C ASN A 186 -6.11 -8.17 -16.35
N TYR A 187 -6.60 -7.37 -17.32
CA TYR A 187 -7.22 -7.89 -18.54
C TYR A 187 -6.25 -8.70 -19.40
N TYR A 188 -5.02 -8.21 -19.58
CA TYR A 188 -4.00 -8.90 -20.38
C TYR A 188 -3.08 -9.81 -19.54
N ASP A 189 -3.39 -10.03 -18.26
CA ASP A 189 -2.57 -10.82 -17.34
C ASP A 189 -1.08 -10.41 -17.38
N ILE A 190 -0.79 -9.20 -16.90
CA ILE A 190 0.56 -8.63 -16.81
C ILE A 190 0.87 -8.38 -15.31
N PRO A 191 1.24 -9.41 -14.53
CA PRO A 191 1.41 -9.29 -13.08
C PRO A 191 2.43 -8.21 -12.63
N PRO A 192 3.57 -8.00 -13.31
CA PRO A 192 4.49 -6.92 -12.96
C PRO A 192 3.85 -5.53 -13.08
N LEU A 193 2.94 -5.34 -14.04
CA LEU A 193 2.22 -4.08 -14.23
C LEU A 193 1.19 -3.85 -13.11
N LEU A 194 0.43 -4.89 -12.76
CA LEU A 194 -0.49 -4.88 -11.62
C LEU A 194 0.22 -4.46 -10.33
N LYS A 195 1.34 -5.12 -10.02
CA LYS A 195 2.15 -4.82 -8.84
C LYS A 195 2.65 -3.37 -8.85
N LEU A 196 3.10 -2.86 -9.99
CA LEU A 196 3.55 -1.47 -10.09
C LEU A 196 2.40 -0.47 -9.90
N ALA A 197 1.27 -0.68 -10.58
CA ALA A 197 0.09 0.17 -10.45
C ALA A 197 -0.44 0.19 -9.01
N ASN A 198 -0.51 -0.96 -8.36
CA ASN A 198 -0.98 -1.08 -6.97
C ASN A 198 -0.08 -0.32 -6.00
N ARG A 199 1.25 -0.37 -6.19
CA ARG A 199 2.18 0.43 -5.37
C ARG A 199 1.95 1.93 -5.53
N TYR A 200 1.71 2.42 -6.74
CA TYR A 200 1.42 3.84 -6.94
C TYR A 200 0.07 4.24 -6.33
N ILE A 201 -0.96 3.41 -6.49
CA ILE A 201 -2.28 3.65 -5.89
C ILE A 201 -2.17 3.71 -4.35
N GLU A 202 -1.51 2.73 -3.75
CA GLU A 202 -1.28 2.70 -2.30
C GLU A 202 -0.49 3.93 -1.83
N SER A 203 0.55 4.32 -2.58
CA SER A 203 1.33 5.52 -2.27
C SER A 203 0.48 6.79 -2.31
N ILE A 204 -0.42 6.93 -3.29
CA ILE A 204 -1.31 8.10 -3.41
C ILE A 204 -2.31 8.11 -2.26
N PHE A 205 -2.93 6.98 -1.93
CA PHE A 205 -3.86 6.90 -0.79
C PHE A 205 -3.19 7.28 0.53
N ARG A 206 -1.92 6.90 0.74
CA ARG A 206 -1.17 7.26 1.95
C ARG A 206 -0.79 8.73 2.03
N GLN A 207 -0.48 9.37 0.90
CA GLN A 207 0.02 10.74 0.89
C GLN A 207 -1.11 11.77 0.82
N ASN A 208 -2.14 11.50 0.02
CA ASN A 208 -3.17 12.47 -0.36
C ASN A 208 -4.56 11.91 -0.07
N TRP A 209 -4.80 11.59 1.20
CA TRP A 209 -6.08 11.06 1.65
C TRP A 209 -7.20 12.10 1.55
N SER A 210 -8.36 11.66 1.04
CA SER A 210 -9.62 12.42 1.03
C SER A 210 -10.79 11.44 0.98
N ALA A 211 -11.65 11.47 2.00
CA ALA A 211 -12.80 10.56 2.10
C ALA A 211 -13.72 10.63 0.86
N ASP A 212 -14.06 11.84 0.42
CA ASP A 212 -14.94 12.03 -0.74
C ASP A 212 -14.32 11.52 -2.04
N SER A 213 -13.04 11.84 -2.26
CA SER A 213 -12.29 11.43 -3.45
C SER A 213 -12.06 9.93 -3.49
N PHE A 214 -11.78 9.33 -2.33
CA PHE A 214 -11.59 7.89 -2.20
C PHE A 214 -12.85 7.13 -2.61
N SER A 215 -14.03 7.51 -2.11
CA SER A 215 -15.28 6.81 -2.45
C SER A 215 -15.57 6.83 -3.96
N ASP A 216 -15.43 7.97 -4.62
CA ASP A 216 -15.66 8.06 -6.08
C ASP A 216 -14.67 7.18 -6.86
N VAL A 217 -13.41 7.12 -6.39
CA VAL A 217 -12.36 6.28 -6.98
C VAL A 217 -12.64 4.79 -6.80
N VAL A 218 -13.03 4.36 -5.60
CA VAL A 218 -13.33 2.95 -5.32
C VAL A 218 -14.49 2.48 -6.20
N ILE A 219 -15.53 3.30 -6.36
CA ILE A 219 -16.68 2.99 -7.24
C ILE A 219 -16.22 2.75 -8.69
N ASP A 220 -15.31 3.58 -9.19
CA ASP A 220 -14.79 3.42 -10.56
C ASP A 220 -13.86 2.20 -10.67
N ALA A 221 -13.00 1.97 -9.68
CA ALA A 221 -12.07 0.85 -9.66
C ALA A 221 -12.80 -0.50 -9.61
N LEU A 222 -13.77 -0.68 -8.71
CA LEU A 222 -14.55 -1.92 -8.56
C LEU A 222 -15.29 -2.30 -9.86
N LYS A 223 -15.67 -1.32 -10.68
CA LYS A 223 -16.30 -1.55 -11.99
C LYS A 223 -15.32 -1.96 -13.09
N ARG A 224 -14.04 -1.60 -12.95
CA ARG A 224 -13.03 -1.72 -14.03
C ARG A 224 -12.07 -2.88 -13.83
N THR A 225 -11.85 -3.31 -12.59
CA THR A 225 -10.84 -4.31 -12.29
C THR A 225 -11.36 -5.39 -11.35
N GLY A 226 -10.99 -6.63 -11.67
CA GLY A 226 -11.16 -7.80 -10.80
C GLY A 226 -9.90 -8.12 -10.01
N ASP A 227 -8.93 -7.20 -9.92
CA ASP A 227 -7.71 -7.43 -9.14
C ASP A 227 -8.01 -7.43 -7.64
N GLU A 228 -8.01 -8.63 -7.07
CA GLU A 228 -8.20 -8.87 -5.63
C GLU A 228 -7.15 -8.16 -4.77
N SER A 229 -5.94 -7.95 -5.28
CA SER A 229 -4.89 -7.23 -4.54
C SER A 229 -5.27 -5.77 -4.36
N LEU A 230 -5.77 -5.15 -5.44
CA LEU A 230 -6.24 -3.77 -5.40
C LEU A 230 -7.52 -3.63 -4.55
N HIS A 231 -8.45 -4.59 -4.61
CA HIS A 231 -9.61 -4.63 -3.71
C HIS A 231 -9.18 -4.73 -2.23
N THR A 232 -8.15 -5.53 -1.95
CA THR A 232 -7.56 -5.62 -0.60
C THR A 232 -6.99 -4.28 -0.16
N ILE A 233 -6.18 -3.62 -1.00
CA ILE A 233 -5.61 -2.30 -0.71
C ILE A 233 -6.72 -1.29 -0.40
N MET A 234 -7.77 -1.23 -1.24
CA MET A 234 -8.89 -0.31 -1.02
C MET A 234 -9.66 -0.63 0.26
N SER A 235 -10.00 -1.90 0.51
CA SER A 235 -10.77 -2.27 1.71
C SER A 235 -9.97 -2.10 3.01
N THR A 236 -8.65 -2.33 3.00
CA THR A 236 -7.77 -2.02 4.14
C THR A 236 -7.69 -0.51 4.37
N THR A 237 -7.45 0.27 3.32
CA THR A 237 -7.41 1.75 3.42
C THR A 237 -8.74 2.29 3.95
N ALA A 238 -9.86 1.78 3.46
CA ALA A 238 -11.20 2.15 3.94
C ALA A 238 -11.40 1.79 5.41
N SER A 239 -10.97 0.60 5.85
CA SER A 239 -11.04 0.23 7.27
C SER A 239 -10.15 1.08 8.16
N ASP A 240 -9.01 1.53 7.64
CA ASP A 240 -8.07 2.37 8.39
C ASP A 240 -8.59 3.78 8.61
N HIS A 241 -9.35 4.30 7.65
CA HIS A 241 -9.98 5.62 7.69
C HIS A 241 -11.51 5.56 7.90
N ILE A 242 -12.03 4.46 8.46
CA ILE A 242 -13.47 4.22 8.53
C ILE A 242 -14.21 5.32 9.30
N SER A 243 -13.58 5.89 10.34
CA SER A 243 -14.16 6.97 11.14
C SER A 243 -14.41 8.26 10.36
N GLU A 244 -13.57 8.55 9.37
CA GLU A 244 -13.73 9.71 8.47
C GLU A 244 -14.72 9.37 7.35
N LEU A 245 -14.62 8.17 6.78
CA LEU A 245 -15.49 7.72 5.69
C LEU A 245 -16.96 7.71 6.11
N VAL A 246 -17.30 7.18 7.28
CA VAL A 246 -18.71 7.13 7.74
C VAL A 246 -19.34 8.52 7.95
N GLN A 247 -18.52 9.56 8.08
CA GLN A 247 -18.99 10.95 8.18
C GLN A 247 -19.08 11.64 6.80
N SER A 248 -18.51 11.04 5.75
CA SER A 248 -18.53 11.58 4.40
C SER A 248 -19.88 11.35 3.72
N ASN A 249 -20.28 12.31 2.88
CA ASN A 249 -21.52 12.20 2.10
C ASN A 249 -21.43 11.12 1.01
N ASN A 250 -20.21 10.75 0.61
CA ASN A 250 -19.98 9.81 -0.49
C ASN A 250 -19.92 8.34 -0.04
N PHE A 251 -19.77 8.05 1.25
CA PHE A 251 -19.67 6.66 1.73
C PHE A 251 -20.91 5.82 1.45
N GLU A 252 -22.10 6.44 1.48
CA GLU A 252 -23.35 5.75 1.13
C GLU A 252 -23.32 5.17 -0.29
N LYS A 253 -22.58 5.79 -1.23
CA LYS A 253 -22.46 5.28 -2.61
C LYS A 253 -21.77 3.91 -2.67
N LEU A 254 -20.90 3.60 -1.70
CA LEU A 254 -20.17 2.34 -1.61
C LEU A 254 -21.04 1.16 -1.17
N LYS A 255 -22.27 1.41 -0.66
CA LYS A 255 -23.21 0.35 -0.27
C LYS A 255 -23.60 -0.59 -1.43
N SER A 256 -23.38 -0.15 -2.66
CA SER A 256 -23.74 -0.89 -3.86
C SER A 256 -22.85 -2.12 -4.12
N ASP A 257 -21.68 -2.20 -3.49
CA ASP A 257 -20.78 -3.36 -3.60
C ASP A 257 -20.71 -4.13 -2.27
N GLY A 258 -21.48 -5.22 -2.19
CA GLY A 258 -21.58 -6.03 -0.99
C GLY A 258 -20.30 -6.78 -0.62
N ASP A 259 -19.49 -7.20 -1.61
CA ASP A 259 -18.22 -7.88 -1.35
C ASP A 259 -17.19 -6.91 -0.78
N PHE A 260 -17.09 -5.71 -1.37
CA PHE A 260 -16.25 -4.64 -0.86
C PHE A 260 -16.62 -4.27 0.57
N MET A 261 -17.91 -4.03 0.85
CA MET A 261 -18.37 -3.68 2.19
C MET A 261 -18.14 -4.81 3.21
N TYR A 262 -18.30 -6.07 2.78
CA TYR A 262 -17.95 -7.23 3.62
C TYR A 262 -16.45 -7.23 3.98
N LYS A 263 -15.55 -6.99 2.99
CA LYS A 263 -14.11 -6.87 3.24
C LYS A 263 -13.78 -5.75 4.23
N VAL A 264 -14.42 -4.58 4.10
CA VAL A 264 -14.26 -3.45 5.04
C VAL A 264 -14.70 -3.83 6.45
N LEU A 265 -15.90 -4.39 6.61
CA LEU A 265 -16.41 -4.82 7.91
C LEU A 265 -15.54 -5.88 8.58
N LYS A 266 -15.05 -6.86 7.79
CA LYS A 266 -14.12 -7.88 8.26
C LYS A 266 -12.81 -7.27 8.76
N ASN A 267 -12.24 -6.31 8.03
CA ASN A 267 -11.03 -5.62 8.45
C ASN A 267 -11.24 -4.81 9.73
N CYS A 268 -12.37 -4.09 9.85
CA CYS A 268 -12.73 -3.38 11.09
C CYS A 268 -12.86 -4.33 12.28
N GLY A 269 -13.55 -5.48 12.11
CA GLY A 269 -13.69 -6.48 13.17
C GLY A 269 -12.35 -7.06 13.64
N ASN A 270 -11.44 -7.34 12.70
CA ASN A 270 -10.09 -7.78 13.02
C ASN A 270 -9.31 -6.72 13.81
N ARG A 271 -9.41 -5.45 13.41
CA ARG A 271 -8.74 -4.34 14.09
C ARG A 271 -9.30 -4.11 15.49
N ILE A 272 -10.61 -4.22 15.69
CA ILE A 272 -11.24 -4.16 17.03
C ILE A 272 -10.70 -5.27 17.93
N ARG A 273 -10.62 -6.51 17.43
CA ARG A 273 -10.06 -7.63 18.20
C ARG A 273 -8.59 -7.38 18.58
N GLN A 274 -7.77 -6.91 17.64
CA GLN A 274 -6.36 -6.59 17.90
C GLN A 274 -6.19 -5.45 18.92
N LEU A 275 -7.07 -4.44 18.87
CA LEU A 275 -7.09 -3.35 19.84
C LEU A 275 -7.49 -3.86 21.23
N ASP A 276 -8.50 -4.73 21.32
CA ASP A 276 -8.92 -5.34 22.60
C ASP A 276 -7.78 -6.17 23.23
N GLU A 277 -7.11 -7.01 22.44
CA GLU A 277 -5.93 -7.76 22.87
C GLU A 277 -4.79 -6.83 23.36
N SER A 278 -4.57 -5.71 22.64
CA SER A 278 -3.56 -4.73 23.02
C SER A 278 -3.92 -4.01 24.33
N VAL A 279 -5.20 -3.64 24.52
CA VAL A 279 -5.70 -3.01 25.76
C VAL A 279 -5.58 -3.96 26.95
N GLN A 280 -5.92 -5.24 26.77
CA GLN A 280 -5.77 -6.25 27.81
C GLN A 280 -4.30 -6.42 28.23
N ASN A 281 -3.39 -6.53 27.26
CA ASN A 281 -1.95 -6.63 27.52
C ASN A 281 -1.43 -5.41 28.28
N LEU A 282 -1.80 -4.20 27.85
CA LEU A 282 -1.41 -2.96 28.52
C LEU A 282 -1.97 -2.89 29.95
N THR A 283 -3.19 -3.36 30.17
CA THR A 283 -3.82 -3.41 31.50
C THR A 283 -3.07 -4.36 32.44
N THR A 284 -2.68 -5.55 31.96
CA THR A 284 -1.85 -6.49 32.73
C THR A 284 -0.50 -5.88 33.08
N ILE A 285 0.17 -5.22 32.13
CA ILE A 285 1.45 -4.55 32.39
C ILE A 285 1.29 -3.42 33.41
N SER A 286 0.25 -2.59 33.30
CA SER A 286 -0.03 -1.48 34.23
C SER A 286 -0.23 -2.01 35.65
N THR A 287 -1.07 -3.03 35.82
CA THR A 287 -1.35 -3.62 37.14
C THR A 287 -0.11 -4.25 37.79
N MET A 288 0.74 -4.93 37.02
CA MET A 288 2.01 -5.46 37.53
C MET A 288 2.98 -4.33 37.91
N SER A 289 3.04 -3.27 37.09
CA SER A 289 3.86 -2.08 37.36
C SER A 289 3.41 -1.36 38.63
N GLU A 290 2.10 -1.15 38.81
CA GLU A 290 1.49 -0.54 39.99
C GLU A 290 1.74 -1.39 41.25
N ALA A 291 1.59 -2.71 41.17
CA ALA A 291 1.90 -3.62 42.28
C ALA A 291 3.37 -3.52 42.72
N ASN A 292 4.29 -3.38 41.77
CA ASN A 292 5.71 -3.18 42.08
C ASN A 292 5.98 -1.79 42.68
N ALA A 293 5.35 -0.73 42.14
CA ALA A 293 5.49 0.62 42.66
C ALA A 293 4.97 0.73 44.11
N ASN A 294 3.84 0.10 44.41
CA ASN A 294 3.23 0.07 45.76
C ASN A 294 4.11 -0.65 46.79
N LYS A 295 5.02 -1.54 46.37
CA LYS A 295 5.95 -2.25 47.26
C LYS A 295 7.23 -1.47 47.56
N ALA A 296 7.60 -0.52 46.71
CA ALA A 296 8.84 0.24 46.87
C ALA A 296 8.97 0.94 48.23
N PRO A 297 7.93 1.62 48.77
CA PRO A 297 8.00 2.24 50.10
C PRO A 297 8.29 1.23 51.22
N THR A 298 7.67 0.05 51.18
CA THR A 298 7.87 -1.01 52.18
C THR A 298 9.30 -1.55 52.14
N ILE A 299 9.84 -1.74 50.94
CA ILE A 299 11.23 -2.19 50.75
C ILE A 299 12.22 -1.15 51.29
N ILE A 300 12.01 0.13 50.94
CA ILE A 300 12.83 1.24 51.43
C ILE A 300 12.78 1.29 52.96
N ALA A 301 11.59 1.22 53.56
CA ALA A 301 11.42 1.22 55.01
C ALA A 301 12.14 0.05 55.71
N ALA A 302 12.10 -1.15 55.13
CA ALA A 302 12.79 -2.33 55.69
C ALA A 302 14.32 -2.18 55.66
N ILE A 303 14.87 -1.58 54.60
CA ILE A 303 16.31 -1.29 54.50
C ILE A 303 16.69 -0.19 55.49
N ASP A 304 15.90 0.88 55.61
CA ASP A 304 16.13 1.95 56.59
C ASP A 304 16.15 1.44 58.03
N GLN A 305 15.27 0.48 58.37
CA GLN A 305 15.29 -0.20 59.66
C GLN A 305 16.60 -0.95 59.89
N CYS A 306 17.08 -1.71 58.91
CA CYS A 306 18.37 -2.39 58.99
C CYS A 306 19.51 -1.38 59.21
N LEU A 307 19.55 -0.29 58.46
CA LEU A 307 20.57 0.75 58.61
C LEU A 307 20.55 1.39 60.01
N ASN A 308 19.37 1.62 60.57
CA ASN A 308 19.23 2.16 61.93
C ASN A 308 19.74 1.19 63.00
N ASN A 309 19.42 -0.09 62.88
CA ASN A 309 19.93 -1.11 63.80
C ASN A 309 21.45 -1.25 63.74
N LEU A 310 22.03 -1.18 62.53
CA LEU A 310 23.47 -1.22 62.36
C LEU A 310 24.15 -0.04 63.06
N LYS A 311 23.61 1.19 62.90
CA LYS A 311 24.14 2.38 63.58
C LYS A 311 24.12 2.27 65.11
N GLN A 312 23.17 1.53 65.67
CA GLN A 312 22.97 1.40 67.11
C GLN A 312 23.67 0.16 67.72
N THR A 313 24.11 -0.80 66.91
CA THR A 313 24.67 -2.08 67.39
C THR A 313 26.18 -2.10 67.26
N ARG A 314 26.90 -2.08 68.40
CA ARG A 314 28.38 -2.22 68.42
C ARG A 314 28.86 -3.66 68.57
N ASN A 315 28.13 -4.48 69.32
CA ASN A 315 28.45 -5.88 69.60
C ASN A 315 27.23 -6.77 69.33
N CYS A 316 27.48 -8.01 68.90
CA CYS A 316 26.40 -8.98 68.71
C CYS A 316 25.73 -9.30 70.05
N ARG A 317 24.39 -9.33 70.09
CA ARG A 317 23.63 -9.64 71.32
C ARG A 317 23.76 -11.09 71.80
N ASN A 318 24.30 -11.97 70.95
CA ASN A 318 24.45 -13.39 71.22
C ASN A 318 25.90 -13.78 71.54
N CYS A 319 26.85 -13.55 70.62
CA CYS A 319 28.26 -13.89 70.84
C CYS A 319 29.08 -12.77 71.50
N ASN A 320 28.53 -11.56 71.66
CA ASN A 320 29.19 -10.38 72.23
C ASN A 320 30.46 -9.89 71.49
N HIS A 321 30.84 -10.50 70.37
CA HIS A 321 31.89 -10.00 69.49
C HIS A 321 31.50 -8.66 68.85
N TYR A 322 32.49 -7.93 68.32
CA TYR A 322 32.26 -6.75 67.49
C TYR A 322 31.27 -7.10 66.38
N PHE A 323 30.26 -6.25 66.18
CA PHE A 323 29.13 -6.55 65.32
C PHE A 323 29.47 -6.44 63.84
N SER A 324 30.22 -7.42 63.34
CA SER A 324 30.33 -7.71 61.91
C SER A 324 29.04 -8.35 61.44
N CYS A 325 28.38 -7.79 60.42
CA CYS A 325 27.08 -8.26 59.97
C CYS A 325 26.91 -8.28 58.45
N TYR A 326 25.89 -9.00 57.99
CA TYR A 326 25.42 -8.96 56.61
C TYR A 326 23.88 -8.91 56.57
N ILE A 327 23.32 -8.41 55.46
CA ILE A 327 21.88 -8.41 55.22
C ILE A 327 21.52 -9.70 54.50
N GLN A 328 20.60 -10.47 55.09
CA GLN A 328 19.98 -11.61 54.42
C GLN A 328 18.61 -11.21 53.89
N ASN A 329 18.33 -11.51 52.61
CA ASN A 329 16.97 -11.52 52.08
C ASN A 329 16.38 -12.92 52.27
N THR A 330 15.38 -13.05 53.14
CA THR A 330 14.65 -14.31 53.39
C THR A 330 13.28 -14.35 52.74
N GLY A 331 12.91 -13.29 52.02
CA GLY A 331 11.62 -13.18 51.34
C GLY A 331 11.64 -13.80 49.95
N SER A 332 10.46 -13.89 49.33
CA SER A 332 10.35 -14.28 47.92
C SER A 332 10.71 -13.09 47.02
N GLY A 333 10.98 -13.33 45.73
CA GLY A 333 11.22 -12.25 44.76
C GLY A 333 10.08 -11.23 44.69
N LEU A 334 8.87 -11.61 45.13
CA LEU A 334 7.69 -10.74 45.16
C LEU A 334 7.48 -10.05 46.52
N ASP A 335 8.00 -10.58 47.63
CA ASP A 335 7.90 -9.97 48.97
C ASP A 335 9.24 -10.18 49.71
N PRO A 336 10.24 -9.33 49.46
CA PRO A 336 11.55 -9.47 50.08
C PRO A 336 11.49 -9.08 51.56
N VAL A 337 12.15 -9.87 52.40
CA VAL A 337 12.26 -9.62 53.84
C VAL A 337 13.73 -9.50 54.17
N TYR A 338 14.17 -8.31 54.54
CA TYR A 338 15.56 -8.03 54.88
C TYR A 338 15.77 -8.18 56.39
N THR A 339 16.85 -8.84 56.77
CA THR A 339 17.22 -9.07 58.17
C THR A 339 18.72 -8.96 58.33
N LEU A 340 19.19 -8.26 59.37
CA LEU A 340 20.61 -8.24 59.72
C LEU A 340 20.99 -9.51 60.47
N ARG A 341 22.13 -10.10 60.12
CA ARG A 341 22.72 -11.24 60.82
C ARG A 341 24.15 -10.96 61.24
N CYS A 342 24.51 -11.43 62.43
CA CYS A 342 25.90 -11.47 62.86
C CYS A 342 26.69 -12.44 61.97
N ALA A 343 27.87 -12.02 61.50
CA ALA A 343 28.74 -12.86 60.68
C ALA A 343 29.34 -14.04 61.45
N ASP A 344 29.53 -13.89 62.76
CA ASP A 344 30.21 -14.90 63.59
C ASP A 344 29.28 -16.01 64.09
N CYS A 345 28.01 -15.68 64.36
CA CYS A 345 27.06 -16.63 64.99
C CYS A 345 25.68 -16.67 64.33
N GLU A 346 25.50 -15.97 63.22
CA GLU A 346 24.25 -15.92 62.42
C GLU A 346 23.01 -15.42 63.17
N CYS A 347 23.17 -14.94 64.41
CA CYS A 347 22.08 -14.39 65.20
C CYS A 347 21.40 -13.24 64.45
N ARG A 348 20.07 -13.26 64.42
CA ARG A 348 19.23 -12.24 63.79
C ARG A 348 19.18 -10.97 64.64
N HIS A 349 19.28 -9.81 64.01
CA HIS A 349 19.10 -8.49 64.57
C HIS A 349 17.98 -7.77 63.79
N VAL A 350 16.92 -7.35 64.48
CA VAL A 350 15.68 -6.79 63.91
C VAL A 350 15.38 -5.46 64.58
#